data_AF-A0A950WAL6-F1
#
_entry.id   AF-A0A950WAL6-F1
#
_cell.length_a   1.000
_cell.length_b   1.000
_cell.length_c   1.000
_cell.angle_alpha   90.00
_cell.angle_beta   90.00
_cell.angle_gamma   90.00
#
_symmetry.space_group_name_H-M   'P 1'
#
loop_
_entity.id
_entity.type
_entity.pdbx_description
1 polymer ?
#
loop_
_entity_poly.entity_id
_entity_poly.type
_entity_poly.pdbx_seq_one_letter_code
_entity_poly.pdbx_strand_id
1 'polypeptide(L)'
;MPSITCETSALLLVDFQSRLMPVIEGATTVLDNARRLVAAAQLLGVPLLFTEQNPKGLGPTVPELHADAADTAHKMAFDACRHTDFLDRLPARRDIVVCGCETHVCVLQTVFGLLR
;
A
#
# COMPACT_ATOMS: atom_id res chain seq x y z
N MET A 1 18.27 -8.56 -14.46
CA MET A 1 17.30 -8.03 -13.47
C MET A 1 16.72 -9.22 -12.75
N PRO A 2 16.76 -9.30 -11.41
CA PRO A 2 16.03 -10.35 -10.71
C PRO A 2 14.54 -10.25 -11.08
N SER A 3 13.90 -11.39 -11.32
CA SER A 3 12.46 -11.47 -11.53
C SER A 3 11.77 -11.53 -10.18
N ILE A 4 10.65 -10.82 -10.04
CA ILE A 4 9.74 -11.01 -8.92
C ILE A 4 9.03 -12.36 -9.04
N THR A 5 8.70 -13.00 -7.91
CA THR A 5 7.89 -14.24 -7.85
C THR A 5 6.86 -14.15 -6.74
N CYS A 6 5.79 -14.96 -6.82
CA CYS A 6 4.72 -14.96 -5.83
C CYS A 6 5.23 -15.32 -4.42
N GLU A 7 6.24 -16.19 -4.35
CA GLU A 7 6.84 -16.70 -3.11
C GLU A 7 7.82 -15.70 -2.48
N THR A 8 8.29 -14.69 -3.21
CA THR A 8 9.25 -13.73 -2.66
C THR A 8 8.74 -12.31 -2.63
N SER A 9 7.49 -12.11 -3.06
CA SER A 9 6.88 -10.78 -3.14
C SER A 9 5.84 -10.52 -2.05
N ALA A 10 5.61 -9.24 -1.78
CA ALA A 10 4.46 -8.72 -1.08
C ALA A 10 3.89 -7.50 -1.83
N LEU A 11 2.59 -7.25 -1.70
CA LEU A 11 1.94 -6.06 -2.23
C LEU A 11 1.69 -5.05 -1.10
N LEU A 12 2.30 -3.88 -1.22
CA LEU A 12 2.10 -2.74 -0.33
C LEU A 12 1.20 -1.70 -1.00
N LEU A 13 0.03 -1.46 -0.40
CA LEU A 13 -0.93 -0.45 -0.82
C LEU A 13 -0.84 0.79 0.07
N VAL A 14 -0.46 1.92 -0.52
CA VAL A 14 -0.18 3.16 0.19
C VAL A 14 -1.36 4.12 0.13
N ASP A 15 -2.02 4.33 1.27
CA ASP A 15 -2.94 5.44 1.55
C ASP A 15 -4.10 5.64 0.54
N PHE A 16 -4.74 4.57 0.06
CA PHE A 16 -5.94 4.67 -0.81
C PHE A 16 -7.20 5.08 -0.02
N GLN A 17 -7.20 6.28 0.57
CA GLN A 17 -8.17 6.68 1.58
C GLN A 17 -9.34 7.50 1.02
N SER A 18 -10.52 7.27 1.58
CA SER A 18 -11.80 7.85 1.13
C SER A 18 -11.84 9.36 0.96
N ARG A 19 -11.12 10.14 1.78
CA ARG A 19 -11.06 11.61 1.63
C ARG A 19 -9.84 12.09 0.84
N LEU A 20 -8.87 11.22 0.56
CA LEU A 20 -7.74 11.52 -0.32
C LEU A 20 -8.11 11.28 -1.78
N MET A 21 -8.76 10.15 -2.09
CA MET A 21 -9.06 9.76 -3.47
C MET A 21 -9.81 10.83 -4.30
N PRO A 22 -10.78 11.60 -3.77
CA PRO A 22 -11.49 12.61 -4.57
C PRO A 22 -10.60 13.75 -5.11
N VAL A 23 -9.42 13.96 -4.55
CA VAL A 23 -8.47 15.00 -5.00
C VAL A 23 -7.30 14.44 -5.81
N ILE A 24 -7.26 13.11 -6.02
CA ILE A 24 -6.25 12.46 -6.86
C ILE A 24 -6.68 12.57 -8.33
N GLU A 25 -5.80 13.12 -9.16
CA GLU A 25 -6.00 13.14 -10.60
C GLU A 25 -6.09 11.70 -11.15
N GLY A 26 -7.15 11.41 -11.90
CA GLY A 26 -7.37 10.07 -12.44
C GLY A 26 -7.69 9.00 -11.38
N ALA A 27 -8.25 9.39 -10.23
CA ALA A 27 -8.59 8.49 -9.13
C ALA A 27 -9.28 7.19 -9.56
N THR A 28 -10.26 7.25 -10.48
CA THR A 28 -10.93 6.06 -11.00
C THR A 28 -9.96 5.06 -11.62
N THR A 29 -9.07 5.52 -12.50
CA THR A 29 -8.05 4.68 -13.15
C THR A 29 -7.07 4.10 -12.13
N VAL A 30 -6.68 4.93 -11.14
CA VAL A 30 -5.79 4.51 -10.04
C VAL A 30 -6.43 3.39 -9.22
N LEU A 31 -7.70 3.54 -8.85
CA LEU A 31 -8.47 2.53 -8.13
C LEU A 31 -8.68 1.25 -8.93
N ASP A 32 -9.01 1.35 -10.21
CA ASP A 32 -9.18 0.18 -11.09
C ASP A 32 -7.89 -0.63 -11.20
N ASN A 33 -6.75 0.05 -11.32
CA ASN A 33 -5.45 -0.61 -11.34
C ASN A 33 -5.10 -1.24 -9.99
N ALA A 34 -5.39 -0.55 -8.88
CA ALA A 34 -5.19 -1.11 -7.55
C ALA A 34 -6.07 -2.34 -7.31
N ARG A 35 -7.34 -2.33 -7.76
CA ARG A 35 -8.24 -3.50 -7.67
C ARG A 35 -7.69 -4.71 -8.43
N ARG A 36 -7.10 -4.49 -9.61
CA ARG A 36 -6.43 -5.56 -10.38
C ARG A 36 -5.24 -6.14 -9.63
N LEU A 37 -4.42 -5.29 -9.00
CA LEU A 37 -3.29 -5.74 -8.19
C LEU A 37 -3.74 -6.52 -6.95
N VAL A 38 -4.75 -6.05 -6.23
CA VAL A 38 -5.33 -6.74 -5.08
C VAL A 38 -5.87 -8.11 -5.49
N ALA A 39 -6.67 -8.17 -6.55
CA ALA A 39 -7.23 -9.43 -7.05
C ALA A 39 -6.13 -10.41 -7.48
N ALA A 40 -5.10 -9.94 -8.18
CA ALA A 40 -3.95 -10.75 -8.57
C ALA A 40 -3.18 -11.27 -7.35
N ALA A 41 -2.94 -10.42 -6.34
CA ALA A 41 -2.25 -10.81 -5.12
C ALA A 41 -3.01 -11.90 -4.37
N GLN A 42 -4.34 -11.75 -4.22
CA GLN A 42 -5.21 -12.76 -3.59
C GLN A 42 -5.19 -14.09 -4.37
N LEU A 43 -5.33 -14.05 -5.70
CA LEU A 43 -5.29 -15.25 -6.54
C LEU A 43 -3.97 -16.00 -6.46
N LEU A 44 -2.86 -15.27 -6.29
CA LEU A 44 -1.51 -15.80 -6.26
C LEU A 44 -1.00 -16.11 -4.84
N GLY A 45 -1.80 -15.86 -3.80
CA GLY A 45 -1.38 -16.00 -2.41
C GLY A 45 -0.27 -15.04 -1.99
N VAL A 46 -0.14 -13.90 -2.68
CA VAL A 46 0.81 -12.84 -2.33
C VAL A 46 0.24 -12.03 -1.16
N PRO A 47 0.99 -11.84 -0.06
CA PRO A 47 0.52 -11.09 1.09
C PRO A 47 0.30 -9.61 0.75
N LEU A 48 -0.76 -9.03 1.33
CA LEU A 48 -1.14 -7.64 1.18
C LEU A 48 -0.90 -6.90 2.50
N LEU A 49 -0.33 -5.70 2.41
CA LEU A 49 -0.26 -4.74 3.53
C LEU A 49 -0.81 -3.39 3.05
N PHE A 50 -1.72 -2.82 3.82
CA PHE A 50 -2.24 -1.48 3.61
C PHE A 50 -1.58 -0.49 4.57
N THR A 51 -1.47 0.76 4.15
CA THR A 51 -1.18 1.88 5.04
C THR A 51 -2.27 2.93 4.94
N GLU A 52 -2.52 3.61 6.05
CA GLU A 52 -3.44 4.75 6.11
C GLU A 52 -2.77 5.93 6.80
N GLN A 53 -2.64 7.05 6.09
CA GLN A 53 -2.13 8.30 6.61
C GLN A 53 -3.23 9.03 7.37
N ASN A 54 -3.02 9.35 8.65
CA ASN A 54 -3.94 10.11 9.48
C ASN A 54 -5.43 9.69 9.24
N PRO A 55 -5.82 8.45 9.54
CA PRO A 55 -7.15 7.92 9.19
C PRO A 55 -8.31 8.74 9.79
N LYS A 56 -8.07 9.44 10.91
CA LYS A 56 -9.04 10.40 11.47
C LYS A 56 -9.32 11.56 10.51
N GLY A 57 -8.28 12.07 9.86
CA GLY A 57 -8.33 13.17 8.90
C GLY A 57 -8.73 12.74 7.50
N LEU A 58 -8.12 11.67 6.96
CA LEU A 58 -8.28 11.23 5.57
C LEU A 58 -9.29 10.10 5.38
N GLY A 59 -9.84 9.56 6.47
CA GLY A 59 -10.76 8.42 6.44
C GLY A 59 -10.04 7.09 6.25
N PRO A 60 -10.79 5.97 6.26
CA PRO A 60 -10.24 4.65 6.00
C PRO A 60 -9.92 4.49 4.51
N THR A 61 -9.22 3.41 4.20
CA THR A 61 -9.08 2.84 2.87
C THR A 61 -10.45 2.72 2.19
N VAL A 62 -10.53 3.03 0.90
CA VAL A 62 -11.78 2.95 0.16
C VAL A 62 -12.35 1.52 0.17
N PRO A 63 -13.67 1.33 0.35
CA PRO A 63 -14.28 0.00 0.42
C PRO A 63 -13.98 -0.88 -0.79
N GLU A 64 -13.76 -0.27 -1.95
CA GLU A 64 -13.45 -0.95 -3.20
C GLU A 64 -12.10 -1.68 -3.19
N LEU A 65 -11.20 -1.35 -2.26
CA LEU A 65 -9.89 -2.01 -2.13
C LEU A 65 -9.76 -2.83 -0.86
N HIS A 66 -10.70 -2.72 0.08
CA HIS A 66 -10.60 -3.43 1.34
C HIS A 66 -10.80 -4.94 1.09
N ALA A 67 -9.75 -5.70 1.33
CA ALA A 67 -9.77 -7.15 1.29
C ALA A 67 -10.06 -7.69 2.70
N ASP A 68 -11.03 -8.58 2.82
CA ASP A 68 -11.33 -9.25 4.08
C ASP A 68 -10.05 -9.93 4.61
N ALA A 69 -9.62 -9.53 5.81
CA ALA A 69 -8.40 -9.97 6.52
C ALA A 69 -7.05 -9.35 6.10
N ALA A 70 -7.01 -8.28 5.30
CA ALA A 70 -5.74 -7.59 5.03
C ALA A 70 -5.30 -6.69 6.21
N ASP A 71 -4.01 -6.77 6.58
CA ASP A 71 -3.44 -5.93 7.64
C ASP A 71 -3.31 -4.47 7.17
N THR A 72 -3.50 -3.53 8.11
CA THR A 72 -3.45 -2.10 7.87
C THR A 72 -2.61 -1.39 8.94
N ALA A 73 -1.58 -0.67 8.51
CA ALA A 73 -0.75 0.17 9.37
C ALA A 73 -1.21 1.63 9.34
N HIS A 74 -1.67 2.16 10.47
CA HIS A 74 -2.14 3.55 10.59
C HIS A 74 -1.00 4.48 10.99
N LYS A 75 -0.57 5.36 10.10
CA LYS A 75 0.62 6.19 10.27
C LYS A 75 0.33 7.69 10.30
N MET A 76 1.24 8.43 10.94
CA MET A 76 1.30 9.90 10.86
C MET A 76 2.51 10.38 10.04
N ALA A 77 3.57 9.57 9.95
CA ALA A 77 4.71 9.86 9.09
C ALA A 77 4.36 9.53 7.63
N PHE A 78 4.84 10.35 6.69
CA PHE A 78 4.66 10.08 5.26
C PHE A 78 5.45 8.85 4.82
N ASP A 79 6.71 8.74 5.24
CA ASP A 79 7.52 7.52 5.17
C ASP A 79 6.94 6.45 6.12
N ALA A 80 6.35 5.39 5.56
CA ALA A 80 5.79 4.31 6.36
C ALA A 80 6.86 3.57 7.19
N CYS A 81 8.11 3.52 6.74
CA CYS A 81 9.21 2.91 7.49
C CYS A 81 9.56 3.65 8.79
N ARG A 82 9.06 4.88 8.97
CA ARG A 82 9.20 5.65 10.21
C ARG A 82 8.05 5.45 11.19
N HIS A 83 7.03 4.70 10.80
CA HIS A 83 5.95 4.35 11.71
C HIS A 83 6.31 3.12 12.54
N THR A 84 5.97 3.16 13.82
CA THR A 84 6.16 2.04 14.74
C THR A 84 5.48 0.79 14.20
N ASP A 85 6.17 -0.35 14.23
CA ASP A 85 5.71 -1.67 13.81
C ASP A 85 5.42 -1.85 12.31
N PHE A 86 5.61 -0.84 11.44
CA PHE A 86 5.38 -1.02 9.99
C PHE A 86 6.31 -2.07 9.38
N LEU A 87 7.61 -2.01 9.72
CA LEU A 87 8.60 -2.96 9.19
C LEU A 87 8.34 -4.38 9.71
N ASP A 88 7.85 -4.52 10.95
CA ASP A 88 7.53 -5.81 11.55
C ASP A 88 6.26 -6.44 10.94
N ARG A 89 5.36 -5.62 10.38
CA ARG A 89 4.17 -6.05 9.64
C ARG A 89 4.47 -6.42 8.19
N LEU A 90 5.59 -5.95 7.63
CA LEU A 90 6.01 -6.40 6.32
C LEU A 90 6.42 -7.88 6.42
N PRO A 91 5.86 -8.75 5.56
CA PRO A 91 6.29 -10.13 5.53
C PRO A 91 7.78 -10.17 5.17
N ALA A 92 8.52 -11.15 5.70
CA ALA A 92 9.94 -11.37 5.43
C ALA A 92 10.16 -11.82 3.97
N ARG A 93 9.90 -10.90 3.03
CA ARG A 93 9.88 -11.05 1.57
C ARG A 93 10.83 -10.00 1.01
N ARG A 94 11.61 -10.37 0.00
CA ARG A 94 12.67 -9.52 -0.55
C ARG A 94 12.13 -8.49 -1.56
N ASP A 95 10.99 -8.78 -2.19
CA ASP A 95 10.45 -7.98 -3.28
C ASP A 95 9.15 -7.31 -2.81
N ILE A 96 9.14 -5.97 -2.69
CA ILE A 96 7.93 -5.23 -2.32
C ILE A 96 7.38 -4.52 -3.55
N VAL A 97 6.21 -4.96 -4.02
CA VAL A 97 5.46 -4.26 -5.07
C VAL A 97 4.67 -3.15 -4.40
N VAL A 98 4.90 -1.90 -4.79
CA VAL A 98 4.28 -0.72 -4.16
C VAL A 98 3.32 -0.06 -5.13
N CYS A 99 2.10 0.24 -4.67
CA CYS A 99 1.16 1.13 -5.36
C CYS A 99 0.44 2.02 -4.34
N GLY A 100 -0.02 3.21 -4.73
CA GLY A 100 -0.74 4.08 -3.80
C GLY A 100 -0.62 5.57 -4.09
N CYS A 101 -0.97 6.36 -3.09
CA CYS A 101 -0.99 7.82 -3.14
C CYS A 101 -0.31 8.42 -1.90
N GLU A 102 0.23 9.64 -1.95
CA GLU A 102 0.60 10.36 -3.17
C GLU A 102 1.97 9.89 -3.67
N THR A 103 2.13 9.80 -5.00
CA THR A 103 3.36 9.32 -5.64
C THR A 103 4.60 10.05 -5.12
N HIS A 104 4.51 11.37 -4.93
CA HIS A 104 5.64 12.24 -4.58
C HIS A 104 5.83 12.45 -3.07
N VAL A 105 4.95 11.88 -2.24
CA VAL A 105 4.98 12.04 -0.77
C VAL A 105 5.10 10.67 -0.11
N CYS A 106 3.97 10.02 0.17
CA CYS A 106 3.96 8.77 0.94
C CYS A 106 4.61 7.63 0.15
N VAL A 107 4.32 7.50 -1.15
CA VAL A 107 4.92 6.44 -1.98
C VAL A 107 6.42 6.67 -2.10
N LEU A 108 6.86 7.86 -2.54
CA LEU A 108 8.28 8.18 -2.71
C LEU A 108 9.08 7.98 -1.43
N GLN A 109 8.61 8.56 -0.32
CA GLN A 109 9.34 8.49 0.95
C GLN A 109 9.38 7.07 1.50
N THR A 110 8.29 6.30 1.37
CA THR A 110 8.26 4.90 1.80
C THR A 110 9.21 4.05 0.96
N VAL A 111 9.23 4.21 -0.37
CA VAL A 111 10.17 3.48 -1.23
C VAL A 111 11.62 3.85 -0.89
N PHE A 112 11.92 5.11 -0.63
CA PHE A 112 13.23 5.51 -0.12
C PHE A 112 13.54 4.96 1.28
N GLY A 113 12.54 4.78 2.13
CA GLY A 113 12.67 4.09 3.41
C GLY A 113 13.01 2.61 3.24
N LEU A 114 12.37 1.93 2.29
CA LEU A 114 12.54 0.49 2.01
C LEU A 114 13.89 0.16 1.34
N LEU A 115 14.47 1.09 0.58
CA LEU A 115 15.74 0.90 -0.13
C LEU A 115 16.99 1.16 0.73
N ARG A 116 16.82 1.51 2.00
CA ARG A 116 17.94 1.82 2.92
C ARG A 116 18.50 0.59 3.63
#